data_AF-A0A8S2X188-F1
#
_entry.id   AF-A0A8S2X188-F1
#
_cell.length_a   1.000
_cell.length_b   1.000
_cell.length_c   1.000
_cell.angle_alpha   90.00
_cell.angle_beta   90.00
_cell.angle_gamma   90.00
#
_symmetry.space_group_name_H-M   'P 1'
#
loop_
_entity.id
_entity.type
_entity.pdbx_description
1 polymer ?
#
loop_
_entity_poly.entity_id
_entity_poly.type
_entity_poly.pdbx_seq_one_letter_code
_entity_poly.pdbx_strand_id
1 'polypeptide(L)' 'DDAPSLFGLPANIERSAQRMNSAQIINSLKILQRTDVEVEKFDKDKWSALLTPLLNLWKKLNQVANE' A
#
# COMPACT_ATOMS: atom_id res chain seq x y z
N ASP A 1 29.02 3.68 4.44
CA ASP A 1 27.67 4.05 4.01
C ASP A 1 27.73 5.17 3.02
N ASP A 2 27.11 4.95 1.86
CA ASP A 2 27.04 5.95 0.81
C ASP A 2 26.03 7.01 1.21
N ALA A 3 26.52 8.11 1.78
CA ALA A 3 25.67 9.19 2.27
C ALA A 3 24.89 9.84 1.11
N PRO A 4 23.60 10.19 1.29
CA PRO A 4 22.82 10.89 0.26
C PRO A 4 23.49 12.17 -0.26
N SER A 5 24.26 12.85 0.60
CA SER A 5 25.03 14.05 0.25
C SER A 5 26.10 13.79 -0.81
N LEU A 6 26.65 12.58 -0.90
CA LEU A 6 27.63 12.20 -1.93
C LEU A 6 27.05 12.25 -3.35
N PHE A 7 25.72 12.12 -3.46
CA PHE A 7 24.97 12.16 -4.72
C PHE A 7 24.15 13.45 -4.89
N GLY A 8 24.35 14.45 -4.03
CA GLY A 8 23.57 15.69 -4.04
C GLY A 8 22.11 15.51 -3.62
N LEU A 9 21.78 14.42 -2.94
CA LEU A 9 20.41 14.11 -2.52
C LEU A 9 20.10 14.73 -1.14
N PRO A 10 18.85 15.17 -0.91
CA PRO A 10 18.45 15.70 0.38
C PRO A 10 18.46 14.60 1.46
N ALA A 11 18.73 15.01 2.70
CA ALA A 11 18.86 14.10 3.84
C ALA A 11 17.57 13.29 4.17
N ASN A 12 16.42 13.70 3.65
CA ASN A 12 15.16 12.98 3.84
C ASN A 12 15.03 11.71 2.97
N ILE A 13 15.83 11.59 1.90
CA ILE A 13 15.74 10.48 0.96
C ILE A 13 16.07 9.16 1.64
N GLU A 14 17.06 9.15 2.53
CA GLU A 14 17.45 7.95 3.29
C GLU A 14 16.31 7.44 4.17
N ARG A 15 15.60 8.35 4.86
CA ARG A 15 14.43 7.99 5.68
C ARG A 15 13.31 7.39 4.84
N SER A 16 13.05 7.95 3.66
CA SER A 16 12.03 7.44 2.74
C SER A 16 12.40 6.08 2.18
N ALA A 17 13.66 5.92 1.74
CA ALA A 17 14.20 4.65 1.25
C ALA A 17 14.14 3.56 2.33
N GLN A 18 14.55 3.87 3.55
CA GLN A 18 14.47 2.96 4.69
C GLN A 18 13.02 2.52 4.96
N ARG A 19 12.06 3.46 5.01
CA ARG A 19 10.64 3.13 5.21
C ARG A 19 10.11 2.20 4.13
N MET A 20 10.44 2.46 2.87
CA MET A 20 10.00 1.63 1.74
C MET A 20 10.62 0.23 1.81
N ASN A 21 11.93 0.15 2.01
CA ASN A 21 12.65 -1.12 2.12
C ASN A 21 12.15 -1.95 3.31
N SER A 22 11.96 -1.33 4.48
CA SER A 22 11.39 -2.01 5.65
C SER A 22 9.97 -2.51 5.39
N ALA A 23 9.11 -1.71 4.77
CA ALA A 23 7.75 -2.13 4.41
C ALA A 23 7.75 -3.32 3.45
N GLN A 24 8.64 -3.32 2.45
CA GLN A 24 8.80 -4.44 1.51
C GLN A 24 9.27 -5.71 2.21
N ILE A 25 10.32 -5.63 3.04
CA ILE A 25 10.84 -6.79 3.78
C ILE A 25 9.76 -7.37 4.70
N ILE A 26 9.05 -6.54 5.45
CA ILE A 26 7.95 -6.97 6.31
C ILE A 26 6.85 -7.65 5.50
N ASN A 27 6.51 -7.14 4.33
CA ASN A 27 5.50 -7.75 3.47
C ASN A 27 5.95 -9.13 2.95
N SER A 28 7.21 -9.27 2.52
CA SER A 28 7.78 -10.55 2.11
C SER A 28 7.75 -11.57 3.26
N LEU A 29 8.09 -11.16 4.48
CA LEU A 29 7.99 -12.01 5.66
C LEU A 29 6.54 -12.43 5.94
N LYS A 30 5.56 -11.52 5.81
CA LYS A 30 4.13 -11.84 5.96
C LYS A 30 3.65 -12.84 4.90
N ILE A 31 4.14 -12.75 3.67
CA ILE A 31 3.81 -13.71 2.60
C ILE A 31 4.38 -15.09 2.93
N LEU A 32 5.65 -15.17 3.34
CA LEU A 32 6.29 -16.43 3.74
C LEU A 32 5.61 -17.07 4.96
N GLN A 33 5.12 -16.26 5.91
CA GLN A 33 4.35 -16.75 7.07
C GLN A 33 2.99 -17.35 6.71
N ARG A 34 2.46 -17.06 5.51
CA ARG A 34 1.13 -17.51 5.04
C ARG A 34 1.19 -18.81 4.25
N THR A 35 2.19 -19.67 4.45
CA THR A 35 2.43 -20.90 3.67
C THR A 35 1.29 -21.93 3.63
N ASP A 36 0.13 -21.69 4.27
CA ASP A 36 -1.08 -22.51 4.12
C ASP A 36 -2.36 -21.66 4.11
N VAL A 37 -2.51 -20.76 3.14
CA VAL A 37 -3.83 -20.17 2.86
C VAL A 37 -4.42 -20.92 1.67
N GLU A 38 -5.21 -21.95 1.98
CA GLU A 38 -6.20 -22.53 1.08
C GLU A 38 -6.87 -21.43 0.27
N VAL A 39 -7.17 -21.70 -1.01
CA VAL A 39 -7.87 -20.80 -1.91
C VAL A 39 -9.12 -20.24 -1.22
N GLU A 40 -9.00 -19.01 -0.72
CA GLU A 40 -10.05 -18.32 0.01
C GLU A 40 -11.24 -18.18 -0.96
N LYS A 41 -12.33 -18.92 -0.70
CA LYS A 41 -13.55 -18.83 -1.50
C LYS A 41 -14.03 -17.38 -1.54
N PHE A 42 -14.80 -17.02 -2.56
CA PHE A 42 -15.33 -15.67 -2.69
C PHE A 42 -16.12 -15.26 -1.43
N ASP A 43 -15.57 -14.32 -0.67
CA ASP A 43 -16.19 -13.75 0.52
C ASP A 43 -16.88 -12.42 0.15
N LYS A 44 -18.20 -12.49 -0.01
CA LYS A 44 -19.04 -11.35 -0.40
C LYS A 44 -18.89 -10.16 0.57
N ASP A 45 -18.80 -10.42 1.87
CA ASP A 45 -18.77 -9.37 2.89
C ASP A 45 -17.40 -8.69 2.91
N LYS A 46 -16.31 -9.45 2.76
CA LYS A 46 -14.95 -8.93 2.58
C LYS A 46 -14.85 -8.03 1.36
N TRP A 47 -15.36 -8.49 0.21
CA TRP A 47 -15.36 -7.70 -1.02
C TRP A 47 -16.24 -6.45 -0.90
N SER A 48 -17.41 -6.55 -0.27
CA SER A 48 -18.26 -5.38 0.00
C SER A 48 -17.51 -4.35 0.86
N ALA A 49 -16.87 -4.77 1.95
CA ALA A 49 -16.15 -3.87 2.85
C ALA A 49 -14.97 -3.17 2.16
N LEU A 50 -14.25 -3.88 1.29
CA LEU A 50 -13.11 -3.31 0.53
C LEU A 50 -13.56 -2.36 -0.58
N LEU A 51 -14.68 -2.65 -1.25
CA LEU A 51 -15.14 -1.88 -2.39
C LEU A 51 -15.98 -0.66 -2.01
N THR A 52 -16.71 -0.69 -0.88
CA THR A 52 -17.56 0.43 -0.45
C THR A 52 -16.82 1.78 -0.35
N PRO A 53 -15.61 1.88 0.26
CA PRO A 53 -14.86 3.13 0.30
C PRO A 53 -14.47 3.66 -1.09
N LEU A 54 -14.11 2.76 -2.01
CA LEU A 54 -13.76 3.09 -3.39
C LEU A 54 -14.98 3.66 -4.15
N LEU A 55 -16.13 2.98 -4.04
CA LEU A 55 -17.38 3.42 -4.66
C LEU A 55 -17.84 4.78 -4.12
N ASN A 56 -17.71 4.98 -2.80
CA ASN A 56 -18.03 6.27 -2.16
C ASN A 56 -17.10 7.40 -2.63
N LEU A 57 -15.80 7.12 -2.78
CA LEU A 57 -14.85 8.10 -3.31
C LEU A 57 -15.19 8.46 -4.76
N TRP A 58 -15.43 7.47 -5.61
CA TRP A 58 -15.82 7.70 -7.01
C TRP A 58 -17.11 8.52 -7.12
N LYS A 59 -18.11 8.20 -6.30
CA LYS A 59 -19.35 8.98 -6.23
C LYS A 59 -19.09 10.44 -5.85
N LYS A 60 -18.26 10.70 -4.84
CA LYS A 60 -17.89 12.07 -4.43
C LYS A 60 -17.18 12.84 -5.53
N LEU A 61 -16.22 12.21 -6.20
CA LEU A 61 -15.47 12.84 -7.29
C LEU A 61 -16.38 13.25 -8.45
N ASN A 62 -17.36 12.42 -8.80
CA ASN A 62 -18.27 12.70 -9.91
C ASN A 62 -19.46 13.59 -9.52
N GLN A 63 -19.75 13.76 -8.24
CA GLN A 63 -20.77 14.71 -7.78
C GLN A 63 -20.29 16.16 -7.95
N VAL A 64 -19.02 16.44 -7.65
CA VAL A 64 -18.42 17.78 -7.84
C VAL A 64 -18.22 18.13 -9.31
N ALA A 65 -18.13 17.13 -10.20
CA ALA A 65 -17.96 17.35 -11.64
C ALA A 65 -19.25 17.75 -12.38
N ASN A 66 -20.42 17.67 -11.73
CA ASN A 66 -21.73 17.97 -12.32
C ASN A 66 -22.41 19.23 -11.72
N GLU A 67 -21.66 20.05 -10.98
CA GLU A 67 -22.03 21.41 -10.54
C GLU A 67 -21.09 22.44 -11.18
#